data_AF-A0A1B0EZN1-F1
#
_entry.id   AF-A0A1B0EZN1-F1
#
_cell.length_a   1.000
_cell.length_b   1.000
_cell.length_c   1.000
_cell.angle_alpha   90.00
_cell.angle_beta   90.00
_cell.angle_gamma   90.00
#
_symmetry.space_group_name_H-M   'P 1'
#
loop_
_entity.id
_entity.type
_entity.pdbx_description
1 polymer ?
#
loop_
_entity_poly.entity_id
_entity_poly.type
_entity_poly.pdbx_seq_one_letter_code
_entity_poly.pdbx_strand_id
1 'polypeptide(L)'
;EFVFRLDGQEARIRNGVLRIDDGQPHVAILKRATFQGSLELDSYIDYDEIKATNTREMILPGFLYVGGLPDIVNFTGGRYKDSFRGCVHVLQDITRGPINFGVYAVNAENVHSCSNPSWTSSSLVYSEVENLLNGVLAGGTSEIFNHNFDEINEPPPVHIIYPRPTGNITSGVPSKAHW
;
A
#
# COMPACT_ATOMS: atom_id res chain seq x y z
N GLU A 1 2.25 11.17 5.29
CA GLU A 1 1.13 12.13 5.40
C GLU A 1 0.17 11.86 4.26
N PHE A 2 -1.14 11.93 4.51
CA PHE A 2 -2.20 11.79 3.54
C PHE A 2 -3.12 13.00 3.62
N VAL A 3 -3.34 13.67 2.49
CA VAL A 3 -4.12 14.90 2.41
C VAL A 3 -5.17 14.76 1.31
N PHE A 4 -6.39 15.18 1.59
CA PHE A 4 -7.45 15.26 0.59
C PHE A 4 -8.33 16.48 0.81
N ARG A 5 -8.96 16.95 -0.28
CA ARG A 5 -9.78 18.17 -0.29
C ARG A 5 -11.16 17.91 -0.89
N LEU A 6 -12.18 18.52 -0.29
CA LEU A 6 -13.57 18.53 -0.75
C LEU A 6 -14.14 19.94 -0.51
N ASP A 7 -14.77 20.54 -1.52
CA ASP A 7 -15.35 21.91 -1.46
C ASP A 7 -14.42 22.96 -0.83
N GLY A 8 -13.12 22.89 -1.12
CA GLY A 8 -12.12 23.82 -0.60
C GLY A 8 -11.62 23.53 0.82
N GLN A 9 -12.29 22.66 1.58
CA GLN A 9 -11.81 22.15 2.87
C GLN A 9 -10.73 21.08 2.68
N GLU A 10 -9.86 20.90 3.66
CA GLU A 10 -8.73 19.96 3.64
C GLU A 10 -8.77 19.10 4.92
N ALA A 11 -8.65 17.78 4.77
CA ALA A 11 -8.33 16.87 5.86
C ALA A 11 -6.87 16.41 5.71
N ARG A 12 -6.15 16.36 6.83
CA ARG A 12 -4.70 16.14 6.86
C ARG A 12 -4.34 15.09 7.91
N ILE A 13 -4.05 13.89 7.43
CA ILE A 13 -3.75 12.73 8.27
C ILE A 13 -2.24 12.50 8.27
N ARG A 14 -1.62 12.64 9.43
CA ARG A 14 -0.17 12.46 9.58
C ARG A 14 0.12 11.46 10.67
N ASN A 15 0.86 10.42 10.31
CA ASN A 15 1.45 9.55 11.31
C ASN A 15 2.51 10.30 12.12
N GLY A 16 2.32 10.31 13.45
CA GLY A 16 3.21 10.97 14.40
C GLY A 16 4.13 10.03 15.16
N VAL A 17 4.07 8.72 14.89
CA VAL A 17 4.71 7.68 15.72
C VAL A 17 5.86 7.00 14.98
N LEU A 18 5.61 6.54 13.76
CA LEU A 18 6.57 5.84 12.93
C LEU A 18 7.35 6.82 12.05
N ARG A 19 8.64 6.54 11.94
CA ARG A 19 9.52 7.12 10.94
C ARG A 19 9.67 6.13 9.80
N ILE A 20 9.64 6.63 8.58
CA ILE A 20 9.75 5.83 7.34
C ILE A 20 11.10 6.02 6.64
N ASP A 21 11.98 6.84 7.23
CA ASP A 21 13.29 7.19 6.71
C ASP A 21 14.41 6.36 7.36
N ASP A 22 14.09 5.13 7.79
CA ASP A 22 14.99 4.19 8.48
C ASP A 22 15.67 3.18 7.55
N GLY A 23 15.36 3.24 6.24
CA GLY A 23 15.89 2.34 5.22
C GLY A 23 15.20 0.97 5.19
N GLN A 24 14.13 0.77 5.96
CA GLN A 24 13.34 -0.45 5.95
C GLN A 24 12.12 -0.33 5.02
N PRO A 25 11.55 -1.46 4.56
CA PRO A 25 10.29 -1.46 3.84
C PRO A 25 9.14 -1.08 4.77
N HIS A 26 8.27 -0.20 4.29
CA HIS A 26 7.02 0.18 4.95
C HIS A 26 5.83 -0.02 4.02
N VAL A 27 4.67 -0.33 4.59
CA VAL A 27 3.41 -0.44 3.87
C VAL A 27 2.49 0.68 4.32
N ALA A 28 2.04 1.50 3.36
CA ALA A 28 1.05 2.55 3.60
C ALA A 28 -0.26 2.23 2.85
N ILE A 29 -1.36 2.14 3.58
CA ILE A 29 -2.69 1.93 3.03
C ILE A 29 -3.52 3.20 3.26
N LEU A 30 -3.89 3.85 2.16
CA LEU A 30 -4.73 5.05 2.15
C LEU A 30 -6.16 4.64 1.83
N LYS A 31 -7.11 4.97 2.70
CA LYS A 31 -8.55 4.73 2.45
C LYS A 31 -9.29 6.04 2.58
N ARG A 32 -10.27 6.27 1.69
CA ARG A 32 -11.24 7.37 1.83
C ARG A 32 -12.64 6.83 1.60
N ALA A 33 -13.54 7.14 2.51
CA ALA A 33 -14.97 6.87 2.37
C ALA A 33 -15.71 8.18 2.61
N THR A 34 -16.32 8.73 1.56
CA THR A 34 -17.04 10.03 1.61
C THR A 34 -16.12 11.18 2.07
N PHE A 35 -16.37 11.75 3.25
CA PHE A 35 -15.61 12.83 3.88
C PHE A 35 -14.56 12.34 4.91
N GLN A 36 -14.50 11.03 5.19
CA GLN A 36 -13.57 10.42 6.12
C GLN A 36 -12.39 9.80 5.37
N GLY A 37 -11.18 9.95 5.92
CA GLY A 37 -9.98 9.30 5.43
C GLY A 37 -9.24 8.56 6.54
N SER A 38 -8.44 7.56 6.14
CA SER A 38 -7.51 6.87 7.03
C SER A 38 -6.16 6.68 6.35
N LEU A 39 -5.10 6.79 7.14
CA LEU A 39 -3.74 6.40 6.81
C LEU A 39 -3.34 5.27 7.75
N GLU A 40 -3.20 4.08 7.21
CA GLU A 40 -2.61 2.94 7.90
C GLU A 40 -1.16 2.82 7.45
N LEU A 41 -0.22 2.97 8.38
CA LEU A 41 1.21 2.84 8.15
C LEU A 41 1.71 1.67 9.00
N ASP A 42 2.08 0.59 8.33
CA ASP A 42 2.39 -0.72 8.89
C ASP A 42 1.27 -1.27 9.78
N SER A 43 1.28 -0.97 11.08
CA SER A 43 0.25 -1.38 12.05
C SER A 43 -0.39 -0.22 12.80
N TYR A 44 -0.04 1.02 12.45
CA TYR A 44 -0.58 2.23 13.05
C TYR A 44 -1.60 2.88 12.13
N ILE A 45 -2.74 3.26 12.68
CA ILE A 45 -3.81 3.86 11.89
C ILE A 45 -4.18 5.22 12.46
N ASP A 46 -4.15 6.22 11.58
CA ASP A 46 -4.55 7.59 11.85
C ASP A 46 -5.76 7.95 10.96
N TYR A 47 -6.67 8.78 11.47
CA TYR A 47 -7.91 9.15 10.80
C TYR A 47 -8.17 10.66 10.89
N ASP A 48 -8.82 11.21 9.88
CA ASP A 48 -9.33 12.59 9.90
C ASP A 48 -10.53 12.69 8.95
N GLU A 49 -11.31 13.76 9.08
CA GLU A 49 -12.53 13.97 8.31
C GLU A 49 -12.79 15.43 7.96
N ILE A 50 -13.46 15.66 6.82
CA ILE A 50 -13.93 16.98 6.42
C ILE A 50 -15.34 17.19 6.96
N LYS A 51 -15.49 18.07 7.96
CA LYS A 51 -16.77 18.30 8.65
C LYS A 51 -17.77 19.17 7.87
N ALA A 52 -17.29 20.05 7.00
CA ALA A 52 -18.11 21.07 6.35
C ALA A 52 -18.01 20.97 4.82
N THR A 53 -18.73 20.03 4.22
CA THR A 53 -18.78 19.84 2.76
C THR A 53 -20.17 19.40 2.32
N ASN A 54 -20.60 19.87 1.15
CA ASN A 54 -21.84 19.45 0.52
C ASN A 54 -21.60 18.35 -0.53
N THR A 55 -20.35 18.10 -0.91
CA THR A 55 -19.95 16.99 -1.77
C THR A 55 -19.39 15.81 -0.98
N ARG A 56 -19.62 14.61 -1.49
CA ARG A 56 -19.00 13.36 -1.01
C ARG A 56 -18.04 12.78 -2.03
N GLU A 57 -18.12 13.28 -3.26
CA GLU A 57 -17.36 12.81 -4.40
C GLU A 57 -16.16 13.72 -4.66
N MET A 58 -15.09 13.10 -5.16
CA MET A 58 -13.89 13.81 -5.55
C MET A 58 -13.65 13.51 -7.02
N ILE A 59 -13.50 14.55 -7.80
CA ILE A 59 -13.11 14.44 -9.20
C ILE A 59 -11.60 14.72 -9.23
N LEU A 60 -10.83 13.74 -9.67
CA LEU A 60 -9.38 13.85 -9.85
C LEU A 60 -9.09 13.87 -11.35
N PRO A 61 -9.21 15.03 -12.01
CA PRO A 61 -8.87 15.13 -13.42
C PRO A 61 -7.34 15.08 -13.57
N GLY A 62 -6.86 14.33 -14.57
CA GLY A 62 -5.46 14.33 -14.96
C GLY A 62 -4.69 13.06 -14.60
N PHE A 63 -3.38 13.21 -14.45
CA PHE A 63 -2.45 12.10 -14.29
C PHE A 63 -2.15 11.81 -12.83
N LEU A 64 -1.86 10.54 -12.55
CA LEU A 64 -1.28 10.11 -11.29
C LEU A 64 0.23 10.31 -11.33
N TYR A 65 0.76 11.03 -10.36
CA TYR A 65 2.19 11.26 -10.20
C TYR A 65 2.72 10.45 -9.02
N VAL A 66 3.78 9.67 -9.25
CA VAL A 66 4.41 8.81 -8.24
C VAL A 66 5.87 9.22 -8.09
N GLY A 67 6.33 9.36 -6.85
CA GLY A 67 7.71 9.70 -6.54
C GLY A 67 8.10 11.18 -6.72
N GLY A 68 7.34 11.96 -7.50
CA GLY A 68 7.63 13.39 -7.68
C GLY A 68 6.58 14.09 -8.53
N LEU A 69 6.77 15.39 -8.77
CA LEU A 69 5.90 16.24 -9.58
C LEU A 69 6.74 17.13 -10.48
N PRO A 70 6.26 17.48 -11.69
CA PRO A 70 6.85 18.57 -12.47
C PRO A 70 6.70 19.88 -11.70
N ASP A 71 7.79 20.65 -11.58
CA ASP A 71 7.84 21.91 -10.82
C ASP A 71 7.13 21.80 -9.44
N ILE A 72 7.67 20.93 -8.58
CA ILE A 72 7.07 20.56 -7.28
C ILE A 72 6.70 21.78 -6.42
N VAL A 73 7.51 22.83 -6.46
CA VAL A 73 7.29 24.05 -5.67
C VAL A 73 6.03 24.74 -6.15
N ASN A 74 5.87 24.94 -7.46
CA ASN A 74 4.68 25.60 -7.99
C ASN A 74 3.43 24.72 -7.86
N PHE A 75 3.54 23.42 -8.20
CA PHE A 75 2.41 22.49 -8.16
C PHE A 75 1.82 22.33 -6.76
N THR A 76 2.67 22.40 -5.74
CA THR A 76 2.27 22.18 -4.34
C THR A 76 2.10 23.48 -3.55
N GLY A 77 2.21 24.65 -4.21
CA GLY A 77 2.14 25.95 -3.54
C GLY A 77 3.26 26.17 -2.51
N GLY A 78 4.43 25.58 -2.75
CA GLY A 78 5.62 25.63 -1.90
C GLY A 78 5.61 24.67 -0.71
N ARG A 79 4.58 23.81 -0.59
CA ARG A 79 4.46 22.83 0.50
C ARG A 79 5.57 21.77 0.45
N TYR A 80 5.92 21.31 -0.74
CA TYR A 80 6.99 20.35 -0.96
C TYR A 80 8.05 20.96 -1.89
N LYS A 81 9.32 20.70 -1.58
CA LYS A 81 10.47 21.19 -2.34
C LYS A 81 11.30 20.07 -2.96
N ASP A 82 11.15 18.86 -2.43
CA ASP A 82 11.94 17.70 -2.82
C ASP A 82 11.02 16.57 -3.25
N SER A 83 11.41 15.87 -4.31
CA SER A 83 10.80 14.61 -4.72
C SER A 83 11.21 13.47 -3.78
N PHE A 84 10.45 12.38 -3.82
CA PHE A 84 10.77 11.16 -3.09
C PHE A 84 12.09 10.57 -3.58
N ARG A 85 12.94 10.17 -2.63
CA ARG A 85 14.20 9.46 -2.88
C ARG A 85 14.12 8.13 -2.15
N GLY A 86 13.81 7.08 -2.89
CA GLY A 86 13.65 5.73 -2.34
C GLY A 86 13.11 4.78 -3.39
N CYS A 87 12.68 3.61 -2.94
CA CYS A 87 12.09 2.59 -3.79
C CYS A 87 10.57 2.49 -3.53
N VAL A 88 9.78 2.45 -4.60
CA VAL A 88 8.37 2.06 -4.55
C VAL A 88 8.25 0.70 -5.23
N HIS A 89 8.08 -0.36 -4.44
CA HIS A 89 8.01 -1.73 -4.97
C HIS A 89 6.65 -2.04 -5.59
N VAL A 90 5.57 -1.66 -4.91
CA VAL A 90 4.20 -1.98 -5.30
C VAL A 90 3.33 -0.75 -5.07
N LEU A 91 2.55 -0.40 -6.09
CA LEU A 91 1.42 0.50 -5.96
C LEU A 91 0.18 -0.25 -6.42
N GLN A 92 -0.85 -0.27 -5.59
CA GLN A 92 -2.04 -1.07 -5.83
C GLN A 92 -3.30 -0.25 -5.64
N ASP A 93 -4.25 -0.43 -6.55
CA ASP A 93 -5.64 -0.07 -6.33
C ASP A 93 -6.31 -1.21 -5.53
N ILE A 94 -6.99 -0.86 -4.44
CA ILE A 94 -7.64 -1.84 -3.56
C ILE A 94 -8.65 -2.74 -4.30
N THR A 95 -9.21 -2.28 -5.42
CA THR A 95 -10.18 -3.00 -6.24
C THR A 95 -9.58 -3.67 -7.48
N ARG A 96 -8.49 -3.13 -8.03
CA ARG A 96 -7.94 -3.60 -9.33
C ARG A 96 -6.61 -4.35 -9.21
N GLY A 97 -5.98 -4.32 -8.04
CA GLY A 97 -4.68 -4.95 -7.85
C GLY A 97 -3.50 -4.05 -8.21
N PRO A 98 -2.29 -4.63 -8.31
CA PRO A 98 -1.06 -3.91 -8.58
C PRO A 98 -1.07 -3.20 -9.94
N ILE A 99 -0.55 -1.97 -9.97
CA ILE A 99 -0.36 -1.20 -11.19
C ILE A 99 0.98 -1.58 -11.82
N ASN A 100 0.95 -2.05 -13.06
CA ASN A 100 2.17 -2.29 -13.82
C ASN A 100 2.68 -0.97 -14.42
N PHE A 101 3.67 -0.36 -13.78
CA PHE A 101 4.29 0.88 -14.28
C PHE A 101 4.92 0.73 -15.66
N GLY A 102 5.44 -0.44 -16.03
CA GLY A 102 6.01 -0.68 -17.36
C GLY A 102 5.00 -0.61 -18.50
N VAL A 103 3.70 -0.75 -18.18
CA VAL A 103 2.60 -0.68 -19.16
C VAL A 103 1.87 0.66 -19.09
N TYR A 104 1.63 1.18 -17.89
CA TYR A 104 0.76 2.35 -17.69
C TYR A 104 1.49 3.68 -17.49
N ALA A 105 2.81 3.69 -17.32
CA ALA A 105 3.55 4.94 -17.17
C ALA A 105 3.53 5.75 -18.48
N VAL A 106 3.07 7.00 -18.39
CA VAL A 106 3.07 7.94 -19.52
C VAL A 106 4.44 8.63 -19.65
N ASN A 107 5.13 8.88 -18.54
CA ASN A 107 6.49 9.43 -18.48
C ASN A 107 7.23 8.90 -17.23
N ALA A 108 8.56 8.84 -17.30
CA ALA A 108 9.44 8.48 -16.19
C ALA A 108 10.76 9.26 -16.28
N GLU A 109 11.13 9.95 -15.20
CA GLU A 109 12.35 10.76 -15.13
C GLU A 109 13.17 10.38 -13.88
N ASN A 110 14.44 10.04 -14.08
CA ASN A 110 15.34 9.57 -13.02
C ASN A 110 14.79 8.39 -12.20
N VAL A 111 14.00 7.54 -12.86
CA VAL A 111 13.48 6.29 -12.27
C VAL A 111 14.42 5.15 -12.65
N HIS A 112 14.83 4.38 -11.65
CA HIS A 112 15.68 3.21 -11.82
C HIS A 112 15.09 2.02 -11.06
N SER A 113 15.46 0.81 -11.49
CA SER A 113 15.16 -0.40 -10.74
C SER A 113 15.80 -0.35 -9.35
N CYS A 114 15.10 -0.86 -8.35
CA CYS A 114 15.59 -0.89 -6.99
C CYS A 114 16.77 -1.87 -6.86
N SER A 115 17.83 -1.45 -6.15
CA SER A 115 19.11 -2.15 -6.08
C SER A 115 19.13 -3.40 -5.20
N ASN A 116 18.05 -3.69 -4.47
CA ASN A 116 17.96 -4.87 -3.62
C ASN A 116 16.97 -5.90 -4.21
N PRO A 117 17.45 -7.01 -4.80
CA PRO A 117 16.61 -7.99 -5.50
C PRO A 117 15.82 -8.91 -4.55
N SER A 118 15.95 -8.80 -3.22
CA SER A 118 15.18 -9.65 -2.30
C SER A 118 13.67 -9.41 -2.32
N TRP A 119 13.22 -8.38 -3.05
CA TRP A 119 11.81 -8.03 -3.25
C TRP A 119 11.50 -7.96 -4.74
N THR A 120 11.34 -9.12 -5.37
CA THR A 120 10.64 -9.20 -6.65
C THR A 120 9.18 -8.85 -6.38
N SER A 121 8.73 -7.70 -6.91
CA SER A 121 7.29 -7.41 -6.96
C SER A 121 6.59 -8.60 -7.62
N SER A 122 5.47 -9.08 -7.07
CA SER A 122 4.70 -10.16 -7.68
C SER A 122 4.27 -9.83 -9.13
N SER A 123 4.25 -8.55 -9.51
CA SER A 123 4.03 -8.10 -10.89
C SER A 123 5.22 -8.36 -11.82
N LEU A 124 6.46 -8.38 -11.29
CA LEU A 124 7.66 -8.76 -12.04
C LEU A 124 7.80 -10.28 -12.12
N VAL A 125 7.38 -11.01 -11.08
CA VAL A 125 7.27 -12.48 -11.12
C VAL A 125 6.37 -12.91 -12.29
N TYR A 126 5.24 -12.22 -12.52
CA TYR A 126 4.37 -12.54 -13.66
C TYR A 126 5.08 -12.33 -15.02
N SER A 127 5.83 -11.24 -15.17
CA SER A 127 6.58 -10.97 -16.41
C SER A 127 7.79 -11.90 -16.58
N GLU A 128 8.46 -12.30 -15.50
CA GLU A 128 9.55 -13.27 -15.55
C GLU A 128 9.03 -14.66 -15.92
N VAL A 129 7.89 -15.07 -15.35
CA VAL A 129 7.24 -16.35 -15.70
C VAL A 129 6.72 -16.34 -17.15
N GLU A 130 6.12 -15.25 -17.64
CA GLU A 130 5.73 -15.14 -19.04
C GLU A 130 6.93 -15.13 -20.00
N ASN A 131 8.01 -14.43 -19.65
CA ASN A 131 9.23 -14.42 -20.47
C ASN A 131 9.95 -15.78 -20.47
N LEU A 132 9.94 -16.50 -19.35
CA LEU A 132 10.44 -17.88 -19.25
C LEU A 132 9.58 -18.83 -20.09
N LEU A 133 8.24 -18.73 -20.02
CA LEU A 133 7.32 -19.51 -20.85
C LEU A 133 7.50 -19.23 -22.34
N ASN A 134 7.67 -17.96 -22.72
CA ASN A 134 7.94 -17.55 -24.10
C ASN A 134 9.31 -18.04 -24.59
N GLY A 135 10.30 -18.14 -23.70
CA GLY A 135 11.63 -18.71 -23.99
C GLY A 135 11.63 -20.23 -24.14
N VAL A 136 10.80 -20.95 -23.37
CA VAL A 136 10.62 -22.41 -23.47
C VAL A 136 9.97 -22.81 -24.80
N LEU A 137 9.03 -21.99 -25.31
CA LEU A 137 8.43 -22.20 -26.63
C LEU A 137 9.39 -21.92 -27.81
N ALA A 138 10.54 -21.31 -27.55
CA ALA A 138 11.58 -21.00 -28.53
C ALA A 138 12.71 -22.07 -28.62
N GLY A 139 12.52 -23.26 -28.05
CA GLY A 139 13.34 -24.43 -28.35
C GLY A 139 14.68 -24.55 -27.58
N GLY A 140 14.76 -24.02 -26.35
CA GLY A 140 15.90 -24.24 -25.46
C GLY A 140 15.84 -25.58 -24.73
N THR A 141 16.90 -26.38 -24.82
CA THR A 141 17.05 -27.70 -24.20
C THR A 141 16.93 -27.65 -22.67
N SER A 142 16.11 -28.56 -22.14
CA SER A 142 15.79 -28.78 -20.73
C SER A 142 17.01 -29.15 -19.89
N GLU A 143 17.39 -28.31 -18.94
CA GLU A 143 17.79 -28.68 -17.57
C GLU A 143 17.53 -27.45 -16.68
N ILE A 144 16.99 -27.63 -15.46
CA ILE A 144 16.63 -26.60 -14.45
C ILE A 144 15.24 -25.97 -14.76
N PHE A 145 14.13 -26.33 -14.09
CA PHE A 145 13.87 -26.26 -12.66
C PHE A 145 12.97 -27.41 -12.18
N ASN A 146 13.53 -28.30 -11.36
CA ASN A 146 12.75 -29.12 -10.43
C ASN A 146 12.48 -28.27 -9.18
N HIS A 147 11.43 -27.45 -9.24
CA HIS A 147 10.70 -27.10 -8.03
C HIS A 147 9.31 -27.68 -8.18
N ASN A 148 9.16 -28.89 -7.66
CA ASN A 148 7.86 -29.43 -7.27
C ASN A 148 7.15 -28.31 -6.50
N PHE A 149 6.04 -27.81 -7.04
CA PHE A 149 5.09 -27.11 -6.20
C PHE A 149 4.63 -28.14 -5.17
N ASP A 150 4.90 -27.87 -3.89
CA ASP A 150 4.14 -28.52 -2.84
C ASP A 150 2.67 -28.27 -3.17
N GLU A 151 1.95 -29.36 -3.41
CA GLU A 151 0.51 -29.41 -3.55
C GLU A 151 -0.08 -28.59 -2.40
N ILE A 152 -0.83 -27.53 -2.73
CA ILE A 152 -1.43 -26.64 -1.72
C ILE A 152 -2.44 -27.47 -0.95
N ASN A 153 -1.99 -28.10 0.13
CA ASN A 153 -2.86 -28.72 1.10
C ASN A 153 -3.50 -27.54 1.85
N GLU A 154 -4.76 -27.23 1.53
CA GLU A 154 -5.50 -26.18 2.20
C GLU A 154 -5.33 -26.36 3.73
N PRO A 155 -4.82 -25.35 4.46
CA PRO A 155 -4.69 -25.50 5.90
C PRO A 155 -6.09 -25.74 6.48
N PRO A 156 -6.27 -26.71 7.41
CA PRO A 156 -7.58 -27.01 7.95
C PRO A 156 -8.18 -25.74 8.60
N PRO A 157 -9.51 -25.58 8.55
CA PRO A 157 -10.19 -24.36 8.97
C PRO A 157 -9.83 -24.01 10.42
N VAL A 158 -9.22 -22.84 10.61
CA VAL A 158 -8.81 -22.37 11.93
C VAL A 158 -9.97 -21.65 12.60
N HIS A 159 -10.56 -22.25 13.62
CA HIS A 159 -11.39 -21.54 14.59
C HIS A 159 -10.49 -20.71 15.51
N ILE A 160 -10.47 -19.38 15.33
CA ILE A 160 -9.74 -18.49 16.23
C ILE A 160 -10.54 -18.37 17.54
N ILE A 161 -10.14 -19.13 18.56
CA ILE A 161 -10.60 -18.97 19.94
C ILE A 161 -9.60 -18.05 20.65
N TYR A 162 -10.04 -16.88 21.09
CA TYR A 162 -9.21 -16.02 21.94
C TYR A 162 -9.00 -16.69 23.32
N PRO A 163 -7.75 -16.80 23.82
CA PRO A 163 -7.52 -17.24 25.19
C PRO A 163 -8.02 -16.18 26.18
N ARG A 164 -8.78 -16.64 27.19
CA ARG A 164 -9.18 -15.81 28.33
C ARG A 164 -7.92 -15.40 29.12
N PRO A 165 -7.73 -14.11 29.46
CA PRO A 165 -6.60 -13.71 30.28
C PRO A 165 -6.76 -14.30 31.68
N THR A 166 -5.81 -15.13 32.10
CA THR A 166 -5.72 -15.67 33.46
C THR A 166 -5.13 -14.62 34.40
N GLY A 167 -5.96 -13.67 34.82
CA GLY A 167 -5.71 -12.85 35.99
C GLY A 167 -6.28 -13.53 37.23
N ASN A 168 -5.42 -13.95 38.17
CA ASN A 168 -5.86 -14.33 39.52
C ASN A 168 -6.37 -13.08 40.24
N ILE A 169 -7.69 -12.87 40.27
CA ILE A 169 -8.32 -12.00 41.26
C ILE A 169 -9.53 -12.74 41.84
N THR A 170 -9.39 -12.99 43.13
CA THR A 170 -10.37 -13.46 44.10
C THR A 170 -11.76 -12.85 43.93
N SER A 171 -12.78 -13.72 43.92
CA SER A 171 -14.17 -13.54 44.37
C SER A 171 -14.73 -12.10 44.49
N GLY A 172 -15.74 -11.77 43.66
CA GLY A 172 -16.77 -10.80 44.04
C GLY A 172 -17.51 -10.05 42.93
N VAL A 173 -18.71 -10.55 42.56
CA VAL A 173 -19.91 -9.82 42.07
C VAL A 173 -19.88 -9.20 40.63
N PRO A 174 -20.96 -9.35 39.82
CA PRO A 174 -21.01 -8.84 38.46
C PRO A 174 -21.62 -7.43 38.37
N SER A 175 -21.18 -6.63 37.40
CA SER A 175 -21.93 -5.44 36.96
C SER A 175 -21.93 -5.31 35.43
N LYS A 176 -23.15 -5.26 34.89
CA LYS A 176 -23.55 -4.86 33.51
C LYS A 176 -23.04 -3.47 33.12
N ALA A 177 -22.78 -3.27 31.82
CA ALA A 177 -23.25 -2.16 30.94
C ALA A 177 -22.67 -2.40 29.53
N HIS A 178 -23.43 -2.45 28.42
CA HIS A 178 -23.88 -1.33 27.55
C HIS A 178 -22.84 -0.19 27.48
N TRP A 179 -22.23 0.15 26.35
CA TRP A 179 -22.71 0.31 24.97
C TRP A 179 -21.77 -0.33 23.95
#